data_AF-C8VV03-F1
#
_entry.id   AF-C8VV03-F1
#
_cell.length_a   1.000
_cell.length_b   1.000
_cell.length_c   1.000
_cell.angle_alpha   90.00
_cell.angle_beta   90.00
_cell.angle_gamma   90.00
#
_symmetry.space_group_name_H-M   'P 1'
#
loop_
_entity.id
_entity.type
_entity.pdbx_description
1 polymer ?
#
loop_
_entity_poly.entity_id
_entity_poly.type
_entity_poly.pdbx_seq_one_letter_code
_entity_poly.pdbx_strand_id
1 'polypeptide(L)'
;MHVKSNHGDDETFVRSQYERAVKACGLEFRSDKLWDAYIRWENESKRYHRVVQIYDRLLAIPTQGYNGHFDNFQDLINQHDVTITLANEEVIRLRKDFHERQQSKSSKSSSKHRRDSSSSSKDKDSKEREREKDKDKDKDKDKEKRETVGGGVGKSPKDTSETQVDESDSTTDLTTESESSHAASKPAMQIDFSDLSTLNDEEVVSIRDRAISARRKVHKLTVSAVTARWSFEEGIKRPYFHVKPLERAQLKNWKDYLDFEIEKGDRERVLVLFERCLIACALYDEFWLKMLRYLESLEDQSGVVDLVRDVYRRACRIHHPDKPSLHLMWAAFEECQMNFDDAAEILQRIDQRCPNLLQLSYRRINVERRRGALDKCRELYKHYIESTKNKGIAGSLAIKYARFLNKICHDLDAGLAALQQTLERDPANTRVALQMIDLCLQRPKVDEQEVVEIMDKFMARADIEPDQKVLFAQRKVEFLEDFGSTARGLQDAQRALQQALTKAKEAQKKR
;
A
#
# COMPACT_ATOMS: atom_id res chain seq x y z
N MET A 1 -11.83 -25.76 21.21
CA MET A 1 -12.58 -26.99 21.56
C MET A 1 -14.04 -26.96 21.15
N HIS A 2 -14.78 -25.85 21.34
CA HIS A 2 -16.24 -25.76 21.06
C HIS A 2 -16.72 -26.47 19.77
N VAL A 3 -16.08 -26.24 18.62
CA VAL A 3 -16.47 -26.90 17.34
C VAL A 3 -16.35 -28.43 17.40
N LYS A 4 -15.26 -29.00 17.94
CA LYS A 4 -15.12 -30.46 18.15
C LYS A 4 -16.17 -31.01 19.12
N SER A 5 -16.63 -30.20 20.09
CA SER A 5 -17.61 -30.62 21.10
C SER A 5 -19.06 -30.59 20.61
N ASN A 6 -19.38 -29.71 19.66
CA ASN A 6 -20.77 -29.48 19.20
C ASN A 6 -21.04 -30.01 17.78
N HIS A 7 -19.99 -30.22 16.98
CA HIS A 7 -20.06 -30.68 15.58
C HIS A 7 -18.99 -31.74 15.28
N GLY A 8 -18.67 -32.58 16.27
CA GLY A 8 -17.63 -33.62 16.12
C GLY A 8 -17.90 -34.61 14.98
N ASP A 9 -19.18 -34.89 14.72
CA ASP A 9 -19.63 -35.83 13.69
C ASP A 9 -19.56 -35.27 12.26
N ASP A 10 -19.50 -33.93 12.10
CA ASP A 10 -19.32 -33.29 10.79
C ASP A 10 -17.85 -32.89 10.57
N GLU A 11 -17.05 -33.86 10.17
CA GLU A 11 -15.65 -33.63 9.79
C GLU A 11 -15.49 -32.61 8.66
N THR A 12 -16.49 -32.44 7.79
CA THR A 12 -16.41 -31.50 6.66
C THR A 12 -16.50 -30.07 7.17
N PHE A 13 -17.42 -29.81 8.10
CA PHE A 13 -17.54 -28.55 8.80
C PHE A 13 -16.31 -28.27 9.67
N VAL A 14 -15.85 -29.23 10.49
CA VAL A 14 -14.64 -29.08 11.33
C VAL A 14 -13.43 -28.66 10.47
N ARG A 15 -13.20 -29.34 9.34
CA ARG A 15 -12.14 -29.01 8.38
C ARG A 15 -12.31 -27.63 7.77
N SER A 16 -13.52 -27.25 7.38
CA SER A 16 -13.80 -25.92 6.82
C SER A 16 -13.45 -24.80 7.81
N GLN A 17 -13.63 -25.01 9.12
CA GLN A 17 -13.28 -24.02 10.13
C GLN A 17 -11.76 -23.97 10.38
N TYR A 18 -11.04 -25.11 10.32
CA TYR A 18 -9.57 -25.11 10.34
C TYR A 18 -8.98 -24.38 9.11
N GLU A 19 -9.45 -24.68 7.90
CA GLU A 19 -9.00 -23.98 6.68
C GLU A 19 -9.32 -22.49 6.71
N ARG A 20 -10.51 -22.11 7.21
CA ARG A 20 -10.89 -20.71 7.40
C ARG A 20 -9.97 -20.00 8.41
N ALA A 21 -9.62 -20.65 9.52
CA ALA A 21 -8.72 -20.09 10.52
C ALA A 21 -7.28 -19.97 9.98
N VAL A 22 -6.79 -20.98 9.26
CA VAL A 22 -5.49 -20.95 8.59
C VAL A 22 -5.44 -19.86 7.51
N LYS A 23 -6.49 -19.68 6.71
CA LYS A 23 -6.58 -18.60 5.73
C LYS A 23 -6.62 -17.20 6.38
N ALA A 24 -7.17 -17.07 7.59
CA ALA A 24 -7.27 -15.79 8.29
C ALA A 24 -6.01 -15.43 9.10
N CYS A 25 -5.34 -16.40 9.73
CA CYS A 25 -4.28 -16.17 10.71
C CYS A 25 -3.05 -17.07 10.56
N GLY A 26 -3.04 -18.02 9.61
CA GLY A 26 -1.96 -19.00 9.45
C GLY A 26 -0.62 -18.41 9.00
N LEU A 27 -0.60 -17.19 8.46
CA LEU A 27 0.60 -16.44 8.10
C LEU A 27 1.20 -15.62 9.27
N GLU A 28 0.59 -15.62 10.46
CA GLU A 28 1.17 -14.98 11.63
C GLU A 28 2.36 -15.78 12.19
N PHE A 29 3.44 -15.07 12.55
CA PHE A 29 4.68 -15.65 13.09
C PHE A 29 4.48 -16.52 14.33
N ARG A 30 3.46 -16.26 15.16
CA ARG A 30 3.15 -17.04 16.38
C ARG A 30 1.92 -17.95 16.21
N SER A 31 1.58 -18.32 14.97
CA SER A 31 0.41 -19.15 14.62
C SER A 31 0.60 -20.65 14.90
N ASP A 32 1.76 -21.08 15.39
CA ASP A 32 2.16 -22.49 15.58
C ASP A 32 1.06 -23.36 16.20
N LYS A 33 0.44 -22.88 17.29
CA LYS A 33 -0.61 -23.61 18.02
C LYS A 33 -1.87 -23.89 17.20
N LEU A 34 -2.15 -23.09 16.16
CA LEU A 34 -3.26 -23.33 15.23
C LEU A 34 -2.91 -24.50 14.28
N TRP A 35 -1.70 -24.47 13.73
CA TRP A 35 -1.17 -25.54 12.88
C TRP A 35 -1.04 -26.85 13.64
N ASP A 36 -0.45 -26.84 14.84
CA ASP A 36 -0.37 -27.99 15.76
C ASP A 36 -1.76 -28.59 16.06
N ALA A 37 -2.78 -27.74 16.20
CA ALA A 37 -4.16 -28.17 16.48
C ALA A 37 -4.87 -28.74 15.25
N TYR A 38 -4.47 -28.35 14.03
CA TYR A 38 -4.99 -28.89 12.78
C TYR A 38 -4.30 -30.23 12.44
N ILE A 39 -2.97 -30.25 12.50
CA ILE A 39 -2.12 -31.44 12.31
C ILE A 39 -2.57 -32.57 13.24
N ARG A 40 -2.72 -32.29 14.55
CA ARG A 40 -3.18 -33.31 15.50
C ARG A 40 -4.58 -33.84 15.18
N TRP A 41 -5.49 -33.03 14.65
CA TRP A 41 -6.84 -33.51 14.33
C TRP A 41 -6.88 -34.44 13.10
N GLU A 42 -6.15 -34.13 12.02
CA GLU A 42 -6.06 -35.05 10.89
C GLU A 42 -5.20 -36.29 11.22
N ASN A 43 -4.27 -36.19 12.18
CA ASN A 43 -3.49 -37.32 12.69
C ASN A 43 -4.29 -38.23 13.65
N GLU A 44 -5.11 -37.67 14.54
CA GLU A 44 -6.12 -38.40 15.35
C GLU A 44 -6.98 -39.31 14.45
N SER A 45 -7.28 -38.83 13.25
CA SER A 45 -8.11 -39.50 12.24
C SER A 45 -7.30 -40.32 11.22
N LYS A 46 -5.98 -40.50 11.43
CA LYS A 46 -5.05 -41.27 10.58
C LYS A 46 -4.99 -40.85 9.10
N ARG A 47 -5.29 -39.59 8.77
CA ARG A 47 -5.30 -39.08 7.38
C ARG A 47 -3.95 -38.47 6.99
N TYR A 48 -2.90 -39.29 7.08
CA TYR A 48 -1.49 -38.89 6.93
C TYR A 48 -1.20 -38.09 5.64
N HIS A 49 -1.77 -38.48 4.49
CA HIS A 49 -1.71 -37.70 3.25
C HIS A 49 -2.14 -36.23 3.40
N ARG A 50 -3.20 -35.95 4.17
CA ARG A 50 -3.62 -34.55 4.46
C ARG A 50 -2.68 -33.88 5.46
N VAL A 51 -2.13 -34.62 6.41
CA VAL A 51 -1.09 -34.09 7.32
C VAL A 51 0.14 -33.62 6.54
N VAL A 52 0.59 -34.39 5.53
CA VAL A 52 1.67 -33.96 4.62
C VAL A 52 1.28 -32.72 3.82
N GLN A 53 0.07 -32.63 3.27
CA GLN A 53 -0.41 -31.41 2.58
C GLN A 53 -0.48 -30.18 3.51
N ILE A 54 -0.71 -30.36 4.81
CA ILE A 54 -0.66 -29.29 5.81
C ILE A 54 0.79 -28.90 6.09
N TYR A 55 1.72 -29.86 6.21
CA TYR A 55 3.16 -29.57 6.34
C TYR A 55 3.74 -28.88 5.11
N ASP A 56 3.37 -29.25 3.89
CA ASP A 56 3.85 -28.61 2.66
C ASP A 56 3.47 -27.12 2.57
N ARG A 57 2.40 -26.71 3.26
CA ARG A 57 2.03 -25.29 3.46
C ARG A 57 2.81 -24.68 4.61
N LEU A 58 2.81 -25.32 5.78
CA LEU A 58 3.46 -24.83 7.00
C LEU A 58 4.97 -24.60 6.84
N LEU A 59 5.68 -25.51 6.17
CA LEU A 59 7.13 -25.44 5.99
C LEU A 59 7.57 -24.29 5.07
N ALA A 60 6.65 -23.64 4.35
CA ALA A 60 6.90 -22.42 3.58
C ALA A 60 6.60 -21.12 4.37
N ILE A 61 6.05 -21.23 5.59
CA ILE A 61 5.61 -20.08 6.39
C ILE A 61 6.61 -19.82 7.53
N PRO A 62 7.15 -18.59 7.66
CA PRO A 62 8.05 -18.26 8.76
C PRO A 62 7.27 -18.13 10.08
N THR A 63 7.30 -19.18 10.89
CA THR A 63 6.73 -19.23 12.24
C THR A 63 7.82 -19.31 13.31
N GLN A 64 7.46 -19.12 14.58
CA GLN A 64 8.39 -19.20 15.71
C GLN A 64 8.91 -20.63 15.93
N GLY A 65 8.07 -21.64 15.71
CA GLY A 65 8.38 -23.06 15.86
C GLY A 65 8.95 -23.75 14.62
N TYR A 66 9.30 -23.01 13.56
CA TYR A 66 9.67 -23.52 12.23
C TYR A 66 10.58 -24.77 12.20
N ASN A 67 11.63 -24.84 13.03
CA ASN A 67 12.49 -26.04 13.11
C ASN A 67 11.73 -27.27 13.64
N GLY A 68 10.99 -27.14 14.73
CA GLY A 68 10.20 -28.24 15.29
C GLY A 68 9.13 -28.75 14.32
N HIS A 69 8.56 -27.87 13.49
CA HIS A 69 7.65 -28.29 12.41
C HIS A 69 8.33 -29.14 11.34
N PHE A 70 9.61 -28.86 11.04
CA PHE A 70 10.39 -29.65 10.10
C PHE A 70 10.88 -30.97 10.70
N ASP A 71 11.26 -30.98 11.98
CA ASP A 71 11.62 -32.19 12.71
C ASP A 71 10.40 -33.14 12.84
N ASN A 72 9.24 -32.61 13.23
CA ASN A 72 7.97 -33.36 13.27
C ASN A 72 7.56 -33.91 11.90
N PHE A 73 7.81 -33.17 10.81
CA PHE A 73 7.57 -33.65 9.44
C PHE A 73 8.52 -34.81 9.08
N GLN A 74 9.81 -34.72 9.43
CA GLN A 74 10.74 -35.83 9.22
C GLN A 74 10.29 -37.08 9.99
N ASP A 75 9.89 -36.93 11.25
CA ASP A 75 9.42 -38.03 12.08
C ASP A 75 8.15 -38.68 11.52
N LEU A 76 7.17 -37.90 11.06
CA LEU A 76 5.97 -38.40 10.39
C LEU A 76 6.32 -39.28 9.17
N ILE A 77 7.23 -38.80 8.34
CA ILE A 77 7.68 -39.45 7.10
C ILE A 77 8.58 -40.67 7.38
N ASN A 78 9.28 -40.69 8.52
CA ASN A 78 10.08 -41.83 8.98
C ASN A 78 9.22 -42.95 9.62
N GLN A 79 8.21 -42.59 10.41
CA GLN A 79 7.39 -43.52 11.21
C GLN A 79 6.26 -44.20 10.43
N HIS A 80 5.87 -43.66 9.27
CA HIS A 80 4.76 -44.17 8.48
C HIS A 80 5.19 -44.60 7.07
N ASP A 81 4.30 -45.36 6.42
CA ASP A 81 4.54 -45.84 5.07
C ASP A 81 4.43 -44.71 4.03
N VAL A 82 5.27 -44.79 3.01
CA VAL A 82 5.36 -43.81 1.92
C VAL A 82 4.07 -43.74 1.11
N THR A 83 3.36 -44.87 0.95
CA THR A 83 2.08 -44.96 0.22
C THR A 83 0.88 -44.37 0.97
N ILE A 84 1.01 -44.18 2.29
CA ILE A 84 -0.05 -43.62 3.15
C ILE A 84 0.22 -42.13 3.43
N THR A 85 1.49 -41.71 3.38
CA THR A 85 1.93 -40.33 3.65
C THR A 85 2.02 -39.45 2.40
N LEU A 86 2.56 -39.95 1.29
CA LEU A 86 2.71 -39.17 0.05
C LEU A 86 1.55 -39.43 -0.93
N ALA A 87 1.34 -38.51 -1.87
CA ALA A 87 0.40 -38.71 -2.96
C ALA A 87 0.91 -39.80 -3.92
N ASN A 88 0.05 -40.71 -4.37
CA ASN A 88 0.42 -41.78 -5.31
C ASN A 88 1.17 -41.24 -6.55
N GLU A 89 0.74 -40.10 -7.09
CA GLU A 89 1.43 -39.43 -8.20
C GLU A 89 2.86 -39.00 -7.86
N GLU A 90 3.10 -38.50 -6.63
CA GLU A 90 4.44 -38.17 -6.15
C GLU A 90 5.28 -39.44 -5.95
N VAL A 91 4.72 -40.51 -5.37
CA VAL A 91 5.41 -41.80 -5.20
C VAL A 91 5.83 -42.37 -6.55
N ILE A 92 4.91 -42.45 -7.53
CA ILE A 92 5.16 -42.94 -8.89
C ILE A 92 6.24 -42.09 -9.57
N ARG A 93 6.19 -40.75 -9.43
CA ARG A 93 7.20 -39.85 -9.98
C ARG A 93 8.57 -40.10 -9.35
N LEU A 94 8.66 -40.16 -8.03
CA LEU A 94 9.90 -40.39 -7.29
C LEU A 94 10.51 -41.78 -7.57
N ARG A 95 9.66 -42.79 -7.80
CA ARG A 95 10.06 -44.15 -8.21
C ARG A 95 10.69 -44.17 -9.61
N LYS A 96 10.15 -43.41 -10.57
CA LYS A 96 10.77 -43.21 -11.90
C LYS A 96 12.10 -42.45 -11.80
N ASP A 97 12.10 -41.35 -11.04
CA ASP A 97 13.29 -40.53 -10.68
C ASP A 97 14.45 -41.37 -10.11
N PHE A 98 14.14 -42.46 -9.39
CA PHE A 98 15.11 -43.42 -8.85
C PHE A 98 15.64 -44.39 -9.93
N HIS A 99 14.76 -45.00 -10.72
CA HIS A 99 15.14 -45.97 -11.75
C HIS A 99 16.02 -45.35 -12.85
N GLU A 100 15.67 -44.15 -13.33
CA GLU A 100 16.50 -43.38 -14.27
C GLU A 100 17.89 -43.07 -13.70
N ARG A 101 17.99 -42.86 -12.38
CA ARG A 101 19.27 -42.64 -11.69
C ARG A 101 20.10 -43.91 -11.52
N GLN A 102 19.48 -45.08 -11.32
CA GLN A 102 20.22 -46.35 -11.30
C GLN A 102 20.72 -46.70 -12.71
N GLN A 103 19.91 -46.51 -13.75
CA GLN A 103 20.32 -46.72 -15.16
C GLN A 103 21.42 -45.75 -15.62
N SER A 104 21.36 -44.47 -15.22
CA SER A 104 22.41 -43.49 -15.51
C SER A 104 23.67 -43.61 -14.63
N LYS A 105 23.63 -44.39 -13.54
CA LYS A 105 24.81 -44.84 -12.78
C LYS A 105 25.46 -46.07 -13.42
N SER A 106 24.68 -47.10 -13.78
CA SER A 106 25.20 -48.36 -14.35
C SER A 106 25.85 -48.18 -15.74
N SER A 107 25.31 -47.26 -16.55
CA SER A 107 25.95 -46.82 -17.81
C SER A 107 27.24 -46.02 -17.60
N LYS A 108 27.42 -45.36 -16.44
CA LYS A 108 28.65 -44.65 -16.07
C LYS A 108 29.71 -45.55 -15.42
N SER A 109 29.33 -46.68 -14.82
CA SER A 109 30.30 -47.68 -14.36
C SER A 109 30.80 -48.58 -15.50
N SER A 110 29.92 -49.02 -16.41
CA SER A 110 30.32 -49.86 -17.56
C SER A 110 31.26 -49.14 -18.53
N SER A 111 31.07 -47.84 -18.74
CA SER A 111 31.97 -47.00 -19.57
C SER A 111 33.33 -46.73 -18.93
N LYS A 112 33.49 -46.90 -17.61
CA LYS A 112 34.80 -46.78 -16.94
C LYS A 112 35.67 -48.02 -17.08
N HIS A 113 35.07 -49.21 -17.21
CA HIS A 113 35.80 -50.48 -17.41
C HIS A 113 36.32 -50.71 -18.84
N ARG A 114 36.06 -49.81 -19.81
CA ARG A 114 36.49 -49.95 -21.21
C ARG A 114 37.73 -49.10 -21.59
N ARG A 115 38.54 -48.66 -20.63
CA ARG A 115 39.77 -47.88 -20.92
C ARG A 115 41.10 -48.55 -20.54
N ASP A 116 41.09 -49.59 -19.71
CA ASP A 116 42.33 -50.23 -19.22
C ASP A 116 42.71 -51.49 -20.03
N SER A 117 43.01 -51.33 -21.33
CA SER A 117 43.52 -52.44 -22.16
C SER A 117 44.31 -52.05 -23.43
N SER A 118 45.34 -51.18 -23.33
CA SER A 118 46.34 -51.04 -24.41
C SER A 118 47.72 -50.52 -23.95
N SER A 119 48.70 -51.44 -23.91
CA SER A 119 50.17 -51.25 -24.10
C SER A 119 50.94 -50.10 -23.41
N SER A 120 51.90 -50.51 -22.58
CA SER A 120 53.10 -49.78 -22.13
C SER A 120 53.92 -49.14 -23.27
N SER A 121 54.65 -48.04 -23.04
CA SER A 121 56.04 -48.06 -22.52
C SER A 121 56.57 -46.67 -22.12
N LYS A 122 57.62 -46.67 -21.26
CA LYS A 122 58.78 -45.75 -21.10
C LYS A 122 58.73 -44.31 -21.69
N ASP A 123 59.29 -43.27 -21.05
CA ASP A 123 60.58 -43.27 -20.33
C ASP A 123 60.71 -42.22 -19.20
N LYS A 124 61.91 -42.09 -18.59
CA LYS A 124 62.25 -41.14 -17.49
C LYS A 124 62.81 -39.79 -17.97
N ASP A 125 62.41 -38.68 -17.32
CA ASP A 125 63.24 -37.56 -16.76
C ASP A 125 62.32 -36.35 -16.40
N SER A 126 62.66 -35.38 -15.54
CA SER A 126 63.52 -35.33 -14.33
C SER A 126 63.24 -34.07 -13.46
N LYS A 127 63.80 -34.07 -12.24
CA LYS A 127 64.07 -32.94 -11.31
C LYS A 127 62.94 -32.22 -10.57
N GLU A 128 63.12 -32.18 -9.24
CA GLU A 128 62.60 -31.19 -8.28
C GLU A 128 63.25 -29.80 -8.43
N ARG A 129 62.86 -28.88 -7.51
CA ARG A 129 63.40 -27.52 -7.20
C ARG A 129 62.65 -26.39 -7.93
N GLU A 130 62.29 -25.23 -7.33
CA GLU A 130 62.50 -24.61 -6.00
C GLU A 130 61.11 -24.14 -5.44
N ARG A 131 60.80 -23.88 -4.15
CA ARG A 131 61.37 -22.94 -3.15
C ARG A 131 61.50 -21.49 -3.67
N GLU A 132 61.21 -20.41 -2.92
CA GLU A 132 60.44 -20.16 -1.69
C GLU A 132 60.28 -18.62 -1.53
N LYS A 133 59.26 -18.10 -0.82
CA LYS A 133 59.14 -16.68 -0.35
C LYS A 133 58.97 -15.60 -1.45
N ASP A 134 58.55 -14.34 -1.18
CA ASP A 134 58.17 -13.70 0.10
C ASP A 134 57.04 -12.64 -0.01
N LYS A 135 56.27 -12.51 1.09
CA LYS A 135 55.54 -11.35 1.69
C LYS A 135 54.98 -10.16 0.87
N ASP A 136 53.69 -9.92 1.11
CA ASP A 136 53.04 -8.69 1.63
C ASP A 136 53.58 -7.28 1.29
N LYS A 137 52.68 -6.41 0.79
CA LYS A 137 52.16 -5.22 1.55
C LYS A 137 50.99 -4.45 0.88
N ASP A 138 49.78 -4.75 1.34
CA ASP A 138 48.80 -3.84 2.00
C ASP A 138 48.84 -2.30 1.77
N LYS A 139 47.66 -1.71 1.43
CA LYS A 139 47.28 -0.25 1.37
C LYS A 139 47.99 0.61 0.30
N ASP A 140 47.47 1.72 -0.26
CA ASP A 140 46.25 2.56 -0.07
C ASP A 140 46.07 3.43 -1.37
N LYS A 141 44.99 4.18 -1.74
CA LYS A 141 43.66 4.47 -1.17
C LYS A 141 42.64 4.99 -2.25
N ASP A 142 41.91 6.09 -1.96
CA ASP A 142 40.91 6.87 -2.73
C ASP A 142 41.44 7.50 -4.05
N LYS A 143 40.67 8.11 -4.97
CA LYS A 143 39.41 8.89 -4.80
C LYS A 143 38.54 9.09 -6.07
N GLU A 144 37.31 9.55 -5.81
CA GLU A 144 36.15 9.92 -6.63
C GLU A 144 36.30 10.69 -7.98
N LYS A 145 35.35 10.39 -8.91
CA LYS A 145 34.62 11.30 -9.85
C LYS A 145 35.46 11.95 -11.01
N ARG A 146 34.87 12.50 -12.10
CA ARG A 146 33.52 13.05 -12.32
C ARG A 146 33.12 13.14 -13.82
N GLU A 147 31.80 13.05 -14.13
CA GLU A 147 31.15 13.45 -15.41
C GLU A 147 31.61 12.68 -16.70
N THR A 148 30.91 12.68 -17.85
CA THR A 148 29.95 13.63 -18.45
C THR A 148 28.76 12.94 -19.19
N VAL A 149 27.76 13.74 -19.60
CA VAL A 149 26.54 13.33 -20.34
C VAL A 149 26.72 13.44 -21.87
N GLY A 150 26.04 12.59 -22.65
CA GLY A 150 25.81 12.78 -24.10
C GLY A 150 25.30 11.52 -24.79
N GLY A 151 24.22 11.59 -25.59
CA GLY A 151 23.62 10.40 -26.23
C GLY A 151 23.26 10.60 -27.70
N GLY A 152 22.66 9.57 -28.32
CA GLY A 152 21.86 9.70 -29.54
C GLY A 152 22.27 8.86 -30.77
N VAL A 153 21.27 8.11 -31.28
CA VAL A 153 21.03 7.77 -32.71
C VAL A 153 22.00 6.81 -33.45
N GLY A 154 21.45 5.75 -34.09
CA GLY A 154 21.86 5.43 -35.47
C GLY A 154 21.93 3.98 -35.99
N LYS A 155 20.81 3.46 -36.53
CA LYS A 155 20.68 2.55 -37.71
C LYS A 155 21.23 1.10 -37.71
N SER A 156 20.56 0.29 -38.56
CA SER A 156 20.88 -1.09 -39.03
C SER A 156 21.93 -1.10 -40.18
N PRO A 157 22.43 -2.28 -40.61
CA PRO A 157 21.72 -3.21 -41.53
C PRO A 157 21.72 -4.67 -41.00
N LYS A 158 21.00 -5.70 -41.49
CA LYS A 158 20.38 -6.12 -42.77
C LYS A 158 21.32 -6.73 -43.82
N ASP A 159 21.13 -8.03 -44.10
CA ASP A 159 21.10 -8.76 -45.40
C ASP A 159 20.65 -10.22 -45.04
N THR A 160 19.67 -10.91 -45.66
CA THR A 160 19.55 -11.50 -47.04
C THR A 160 20.69 -12.47 -47.38
N SER A 161 20.53 -13.65 -48.01
CA SER A 161 19.41 -14.55 -48.40
C SER A 161 20.06 -15.88 -48.94
N GLU A 162 19.46 -16.99 -49.40
CA GLU A 162 18.11 -17.55 -49.69
C GLU A 162 18.18 -19.09 -49.32
N THR A 163 17.15 -19.84 -48.85
CA THR A 163 15.86 -20.34 -49.42
C THR A 163 15.93 -21.67 -50.21
N GLN A 164 15.25 -22.73 -49.70
CA GLN A 164 14.74 -23.96 -50.40
C GLN A 164 15.75 -24.95 -51.03
N VAL A 165 15.46 -26.22 -51.38
CA VAL A 165 14.34 -27.23 -51.21
C VAL A 165 15.04 -28.62 -51.02
N ASP A 166 14.61 -29.66 -50.30
CA ASP A 166 13.37 -30.48 -50.20
C ASP A 166 13.44 -31.85 -50.96
N GLU A 167 12.73 -32.87 -50.44
CA GLU A 167 12.37 -34.24 -50.95
C GLU A 167 13.40 -35.31 -51.45
N SER A 168 13.53 -36.39 -50.65
CA SER A 168 13.28 -37.84 -50.96
C SER A 168 14.19 -38.76 -51.84
N ASP A 169 14.24 -40.04 -51.42
CA ASP A 169 14.40 -41.32 -52.19
C ASP A 169 15.69 -41.60 -53.02
N SER A 170 16.08 -42.86 -53.35
CA SER A 170 15.79 -44.19 -52.78
C SER A 170 16.83 -45.26 -53.25
N THR A 171 16.96 -46.40 -52.54
CA THR A 171 17.59 -47.68 -52.98
C THR A 171 19.10 -47.66 -53.33
N THR A 172 19.86 -48.78 -53.39
CA THR A 172 19.54 -50.22 -53.45
C THR A 172 20.11 -51.06 -52.27
N ASP A 173 20.82 -52.17 -52.53
CA ASP A 173 20.88 -53.40 -51.70
C ASP A 173 22.04 -54.35 -52.15
N LEU A 174 22.18 -55.50 -51.48
CA LEU A 174 23.02 -56.70 -51.77
C LEU A 174 24.53 -56.58 -51.40
N THR A 175 25.25 -57.56 -50.85
CA THR A 175 25.02 -58.89 -50.19
C THR A 175 26.30 -59.16 -49.32
N THR A 176 26.48 -60.15 -48.43
CA THR A 176 26.07 -61.58 -48.39
C THR A 176 26.18 -62.15 -46.95
N GLU A 177 25.56 -63.31 -46.72
CA GLU A 177 25.82 -64.40 -45.73
C GLU A 177 27.14 -64.36 -44.89
N SER A 178 27.26 -64.85 -43.64
CA SER A 178 26.39 -65.60 -42.69
C SER A 178 27.03 -65.50 -41.26
N GLU A 179 26.66 -66.16 -40.16
CA GLU A 179 25.69 -67.25 -39.84
C GLU A 179 25.06 -67.04 -38.43
N SER A 180 25.01 -68.03 -37.53
CA SER A 180 24.24 -68.01 -36.26
C SER A 180 25.05 -68.24 -34.98
N SER A 181 24.52 -67.75 -33.85
CA SER A 181 24.45 -68.50 -32.59
C SER A 181 23.51 -67.80 -31.59
N HIS A 182 22.69 -68.57 -30.87
CA HIS A 182 21.76 -68.01 -29.89
C HIS A 182 22.45 -67.69 -28.55
N ALA A 183 22.26 -66.46 -28.06
CA ALA A 183 22.44 -66.11 -26.65
C ALA A 183 21.13 -65.47 -26.14
N ALA A 184 20.42 -66.15 -25.23
CA ALA A 184 19.12 -65.71 -24.76
C ALA A 184 19.24 -64.47 -23.85
N SER A 185 18.74 -63.33 -24.33
CA SER A 185 18.48 -62.18 -23.47
C SER A 185 17.32 -62.50 -22.52
N LYS A 186 17.53 -62.31 -21.21
CA LYS A 186 16.43 -62.36 -20.23
C LYS A 186 15.40 -61.28 -20.59
N PRO A 187 14.08 -61.55 -20.50
CA PRO A 187 13.07 -60.52 -20.71
C PRO A 187 13.26 -59.42 -19.66
N ALA A 188 13.43 -58.18 -20.12
CA ALA A 188 13.36 -57.02 -19.24
C ALA A 188 11.90 -56.88 -18.79
N MET A 189 11.64 -57.17 -17.51
CA MET A 189 10.32 -56.91 -16.93
C MET A 189 10.02 -55.41 -17.07
N GLN A 190 8.94 -55.08 -17.77
CA GLN A 190 8.40 -53.72 -17.73
C GLN A 190 7.90 -53.48 -16.30
N ILE A 191 8.66 -52.72 -15.54
CA ILE A 191 8.28 -52.35 -14.17
C ILE A 191 7.08 -51.41 -14.28
N ASP A 192 5.90 -51.90 -13.90
CA ASP A 192 4.75 -51.02 -13.74
C ASP A 192 4.96 -50.16 -12.49
N PHE A 193 5.45 -48.94 -12.73
CA PHE A 193 5.70 -47.98 -11.66
C PHE A 193 4.41 -47.57 -10.92
N SER A 194 3.21 -47.84 -11.45
CA SER A 194 1.93 -47.55 -10.81
C SER A 194 1.51 -48.59 -9.77
N ASP A 195 2.03 -49.83 -9.85
CA ASP A 195 1.80 -50.84 -8.81
C ASP A 195 2.70 -50.57 -7.59
N LEU A 196 2.15 -49.84 -6.62
CA LEU A 196 2.82 -49.51 -5.37
C LEU A 196 3.03 -50.71 -4.43
N SER A 197 2.40 -51.88 -4.69
CA SER A 197 2.64 -53.08 -3.88
C SER A 197 4.00 -53.74 -4.13
N THR A 198 4.68 -53.36 -5.23
CA THR A 198 6.01 -53.86 -5.61
C THR A 198 7.17 -52.96 -5.14
N LEU A 199 6.92 -52.01 -4.24
CA LEU A 199 7.95 -51.12 -3.70
C LEU A 199 9.00 -51.90 -2.88
N ASN A 200 10.25 -51.91 -3.35
CA ASN A 200 11.37 -52.51 -2.63
C ASN A 200 11.86 -51.60 -1.49
N ASP A 201 12.47 -52.16 -0.43
CA ASP A 201 12.98 -51.38 0.72
C ASP A 201 13.94 -50.25 0.30
N GLU A 202 14.83 -50.49 -0.67
CA GLU A 202 15.72 -49.46 -1.23
C GLU A 202 14.96 -48.32 -1.93
N GLU A 203 13.84 -48.63 -2.60
CA GLU A 203 12.97 -47.64 -3.23
C GLU A 203 12.24 -46.83 -2.17
N VAL A 204 11.66 -47.48 -1.15
CA VAL A 204 10.98 -46.82 -0.03
C VAL A 204 11.93 -45.85 0.67
N VAL A 205 13.16 -46.27 0.99
CA VAL A 205 14.19 -45.40 1.58
C VAL A 205 14.57 -44.25 0.64
N SER A 206 14.85 -44.52 -0.64
CA SER A 206 15.23 -43.45 -1.57
C SER A 206 14.10 -42.47 -1.89
N ILE A 207 12.84 -42.89 -1.86
CA ILE A 207 11.67 -42.01 -2.05
C ILE A 207 11.48 -41.15 -0.79
N ARG A 208 11.59 -41.75 0.40
CA ARG A 208 11.55 -41.06 1.70
C ARG A 208 12.63 -39.97 1.79
N ASP A 209 13.89 -40.31 1.56
CA ASP A 209 15.02 -39.38 1.54
C ASP A 209 14.81 -38.25 0.53
N ARG A 210 14.24 -38.56 -0.64
CA ARG A 210 14.00 -37.56 -1.68
C ARG A 210 12.86 -36.60 -1.33
N ALA A 211 11.79 -37.08 -0.70
CA ALA A 211 10.70 -36.24 -0.18
C ALA A 211 11.21 -35.30 0.93
N ILE A 212 11.97 -35.83 1.91
CA ILE A 212 12.60 -35.02 2.96
C ILE A 212 13.58 -34.01 2.34
N SER A 213 14.42 -34.42 1.38
CA SER A 213 15.36 -33.54 0.68
C SER A 213 14.66 -32.40 -0.09
N ALA A 214 13.49 -32.65 -0.67
CA ALA A 214 12.68 -31.64 -1.33
C ALA A 214 12.14 -30.61 -0.32
N ARG A 215 11.47 -31.06 0.75
CA ARG A 215 10.93 -30.16 1.79
C ARG A 215 12.03 -29.43 2.55
N ARG A 216 13.21 -30.03 2.74
CA ARG A 216 14.40 -29.38 3.34
C ARG A 216 14.88 -28.14 2.55
N LYS A 217 14.67 -28.09 1.23
CA LYS A 217 14.97 -26.89 0.43
C LYS A 217 14.01 -25.74 0.76
N VAL A 218 12.72 -26.04 0.91
CA VAL A 218 11.70 -25.07 1.33
C VAL A 218 12.00 -24.58 2.74
N HIS A 219 12.24 -25.50 3.68
CA HIS A 219 12.63 -25.18 5.05
C HIS A 219 13.85 -24.26 5.11
N LYS A 220 14.89 -24.47 4.28
CA LYS A 220 16.07 -23.59 4.22
C LYS A 220 15.73 -22.14 3.83
N LEU A 221 14.76 -21.93 2.93
CA LEU A 221 14.27 -20.58 2.60
C LEU A 221 13.50 -19.98 3.79
N THR A 222 12.66 -20.78 4.45
CA THR A 222 11.90 -20.39 5.63
C THR A 222 12.81 -20.03 6.82
N VAL A 223 13.90 -20.78 7.06
CA VAL A 223 14.93 -20.44 8.06
C VAL A 223 15.48 -19.04 7.80
N SER A 224 15.89 -18.74 6.55
CA SER A 224 16.37 -17.41 6.17
C SER A 224 15.31 -16.32 6.38
N ALA A 225 14.05 -16.62 6.00
CA ALA A 225 12.92 -15.71 6.18
C ALA A 225 12.58 -15.44 7.66
N VAL A 226 12.76 -16.43 8.55
CA VAL A 226 12.64 -16.28 10.01
C VAL A 226 13.81 -15.48 10.57
N THR A 227 15.06 -15.84 10.23
CA THR A 227 16.27 -15.13 10.72
C THR A 227 16.23 -13.64 10.39
N ALA A 228 15.77 -13.28 9.18
CA ALA A 228 15.64 -11.88 8.77
C ALA A 228 14.53 -11.08 9.51
N ARG A 229 13.66 -11.76 10.26
CA ARG A 229 12.50 -11.16 10.96
C ARG A 229 12.54 -11.32 12.48
N TRP A 230 13.43 -12.18 12.99
CA TRP A 230 13.49 -12.58 14.40
C TRP A 230 13.60 -11.39 15.35
N SER A 231 14.51 -10.45 15.09
CA SER A 231 14.71 -9.25 15.93
C SER A 231 13.47 -8.38 16.04
N PHE A 232 12.70 -8.24 14.96
CA PHE A 232 11.45 -7.49 14.96
C PHE A 232 10.35 -8.21 15.76
N GLU A 233 10.18 -9.52 15.58
CA GLU A 233 9.18 -10.33 16.30
C GLU A 233 9.52 -10.49 17.79
N GLU A 234 10.80 -10.49 18.16
CA GLU A 234 11.28 -10.43 19.54
C GLU A 234 11.03 -9.05 20.17
N GLY A 235 11.19 -7.97 19.40
CA GLY A 235 10.83 -6.61 19.82
C GLY A 235 9.34 -6.39 20.15
N ILE A 236 8.45 -7.25 19.64
CA ILE A 236 7.00 -7.19 19.92
C ILE A 236 6.70 -7.86 21.28
N LYS A 237 6.86 -7.08 22.36
CA LYS A 237 6.48 -7.48 23.73
C LYS A 237 4.96 -7.62 23.90
N ARG A 238 4.16 -6.77 23.24
CA ARG A 238 2.69 -6.74 23.36
C ARG A 238 2.01 -6.83 21.99
N PRO A 239 1.71 -8.05 21.49
CA PRO A 239 1.08 -8.27 20.18
C PRO A 239 -0.45 -8.05 20.18
N TYR A 240 -1.07 -7.84 21.34
CA TYR A 240 -2.51 -7.70 21.51
C TYR A 240 -2.93 -6.26 21.84
N PHE A 241 -4.18 -5.91 21.51
CA PHE A 241 -4.77 -4.61 21.84
C PHE A 241 -4.80 -4.37 23.35
N HIS A 242 -4.37 -3.18 23.79
CA HIS A 242 -4.51 -2.75 25.18
C HIS A 242 -4.49 -1.22 25.29
N VAL A 243 -5.35 -0.65 26.15
CA VAL A 243 -5.60 0.81 26.24
C VAL A 243 -4.41 1.61 26.77
N LYS A 244 -3.62 1.08 27.73
CA LYS A 244 -2.35 1.72 28.13
C LYS A 244 -1.43 1.87 26.90
N PRO A 245 -0.79 3.03 26.67
CA PRO A 245 0.16 3.23 25.57
C PRO A 245 1.22 2.14 25.42
N LEU A 246 1.76 2.00 24.21
CA LEU A 246 2.98 1.27 23.91
C LEU A 246 4.21 2.14 24.24
N GLU A 247 5.34 1.48 24.52
CA GLU A 247 6.65 2.12 24.64
C GLU A 247 7.09 2.69 23.27
N ARG A 248 7.75 3.85 23.24
CA ARG A 248 8.29 4.44 21.99
C ARG A 248 9.20 3.48 21.22
N ALA A 249 9.93 2.61 21.93
CA ALA A 249 10.75 1.57 21.32
C ALA A 249 9.92 0.52 20.54
N GLN A 250 8.76 0.12 21.08
CA GLN A 250 7.86 -0.84 20.40
C GLN A 250 7.17 -0.19 19.20
N LEU A 251 6.79 1.09 19.29
CA LEU A 251 6.28 1.86 18.15
C LEU A 251 7.32 1.98 17.03
N LYS A 252 8.59 2.27 17.38
CA LYS A 252 9.69 2.27 16.41
C LYS A 252 9.88 0.89 15.77
N ASN A 253 9.91 -0.19 16.57
CA ASN A 253 10.05 -1.56 16.08
C ASN A 253 8.94 -1.95 15.08
N TRP A 254 7.67 -1.63 15.39
CA TRP A 254 6.56 -1.83 14.46
C TRP A 254 6.72 -1.03 13.16
N LYS A 255 7.17 0.22 13.24
CA LYS A 255 7.41 1.05 12.05
C LYS A 255 8.55 0.47 11.20
N ASP A 256 9.69 0.18 11.80
CA ASP A 256 10.88 -0.38 11.13
C ASP A 256 10.55 -1.73 10.45
N TYR A 257 9.77 -2.60 11.09
CA TYR A 257 9.36 -3.89 10.55
C TYR A 257 8.37 -3.76 9.38
N LEU A 258 7.42 -2.82 9.46
CA LEU A 258 6.54 -2.50 8.34
C LEU A 258 7.32 -1.92 7.16
N ASP A 259 8.28 -1.02 7.41
CA ASP A 259 9.18 -0.51 6.36
C ASP A 259 10.02 -1.65 5.72
N PHE A 260 10.50 -2.62 6.52
CA PHE A 260 11.20 -3.80 6.01
C PHE A 260 10.34 -4.70 5.10
N GLU A 261 9.12 -5.09 5.51
CA GLU A 261 8.28 -5.94 4.65
C GLU A 261 7.84 -5.19 3.38
N ILE A 262 7.59 -3.87 3.46
CA ILE A 262 7.29 -3.04 2.28
C ILE A 262 8.47 -3.05 1.29
N GLU A 263 9.72 -2.95 1.79
CA GLU A 263 10.93 -3.07 0.96
C GLU A 263 11.06 -4.45 0.31
N LYS A 264 10.52 -5.52 0.92
CA LYS A 264 10.50 -6.87 0.32
C LYS A 264 9.37 -7.08 -0.70
N GLY A 265 8.40 -6.17 -0.79
CA GLY A 265 7.40 -6.12 -1.86
C GLY A 265 6.32 -7.21 -1.84
N ASP A 266 6.31 -8.10 -0.85
CA ASP A 266 5.28 -9.15 -0.72
C ASP A 266 3.97 -8.56 -0.18
N ARG A 267 3.02 -8.30 -1.08
CA ARG A 267 1.73 -7.66 -0.75
C ARG A 267 0.93 -8.44 0.30
N GLU A 268 0.91 -9.77 0.26
CA GLU A 268 0.12 -10.55 1.23
C GLU A 268 0.74 -10.45 2.63
N ARG A 269 2.07 -10.61 2.72
CA ARG A 269 2.81 -10.46 3.98
C ARG A 269 2.71 -9.06 4.57
N VAL A 270 2.83 -8.02 3.74
CA VAL A 270 2.71 -6.62 4.17
C VAL A 270 1.32 -6.34 4.74
N LEU A 271 0.25 -6.80 4.08
CA LEU A 271 -1.12 -6.63 4.57
C LEU A 271 -1.36 -7.40 5.88
N VAL A 272 -0.88 -8.64 5.99
CA VAL A 272 -0.94 -9.42 7.25
C VAL A 272 -0.17 -8.71 8.38
N LEU A 273 1.00 -8.14 8.10
CA LEU A 273 1.76 -7.40 9.11
C LEU A 273 1.07 -6.08 9.49
N PHE A 274 0.45 -5.37 8.55
CA PHE A 274 -0.36 -4.18 8.86
C PHE A 274 -1.53 -4.52 9.77
N GLU A 275 -2.32 -5.55 9.47
CA GLU A 275 -3.45 -5.93 10.33
C GLU A 275 -2.99 -6.36 11.74
N ARG A 276 -1.91 -7.15 11.85
CA ARG A 276 -1.27 -7.47 13.15
C ARG A 276 -0.81 -6.22 13.90
N CYS A 277 -0.20 -5.27 13.20
CA CYS A 277 0.23 -4.01 13.79
C CYS A 277 -0.96 -3.19 14.28
N LEU A 278 -2.03 -3.07 13.49
CA LEU A 278 -3.22 -2.30 13.83
C LEU A 278 -4.02 -2.91 15.00
N ILE A 279 -3.88 -4.19 15.31
CA ILE A 279 -4.40 -4.77 16.57
C ILE A 279 -3.66 -4.18 17.78
N ALA A 280 -2.33 -4.21 17.80
CA ALA A 280 -1.53 -3.71 18.93
C ALA A 280 -1.50 -2.17 19.01
N CYS A 281 -1.49 -1.50 17.85
CA CYS A 281 -1.32 -0.06 17.67
C CYS A 281 -2.65 0.65 17.30
N ALA A 282 -3.82 0.05 17.57
CA ALA A 282 -5.12 0.57 17.11
C ALA A 282 -5.40 2.05 17.44
N LEU A 283 -4.83 2.57 18.53
CA LEU A 283 -5.00 3.97 18.98
C LEU A 283 -3.93 4.93 18.45
N TYR A 284 -3.15 4.54 17.44
CA TYR A 284 -2.08 5.33 16.84
C TYR A 284 -2.35 5.56 15.34
N ASP A 285 -2.90 6.73 15.00
CA ASP A 285 -3.30 7.07 13.62
C ASP A 285 -2.13 7.13 12.64
N GLU A 286 -0.89 7.28 13.13
CA GLU A 286 0.30 7.21 12.28
C GLU A 286 0.46 5.86 11.55
N PHE A 287 -0.02 4.75 12.15
CA PHE A 287 0.01 3.41 11.55
C PHE A 287 -1.14 3.19 10.57
N TRP A 288 -2.36 3.64 10.91
CA TRP A 288 -3.48 3.68 9.96
C TRP A 288 -3.11 4.50 8.72
N LEU A 289 -2.51 5.68 8.90
CA LEU A 289 -2.01 6.53 7.81
C LEU A 289 -0.81 5.92 7.07
N LYS A 290 -0.02 5.02 7.69
CA LYS A 290 1.04 4.27 7.00
C LYS A 290 0.45 3.15 6.12
N MET A 291 -0.61 2.49 6.56
CA MET A 291 -1.34 1.50 5.75
C MET A 291 -2.06 2.17 4.58
N LEU A 292 -2.71 3.30 4.82
CA LEU A 292 -3.37 4.10 3.77
C LEU A 292 -2.37 4.52 2.68
N ARG A 293 -1.23 5.13 3.04
CA ARG A 293 -0.18 5.48 2.07
C ARG A 293 0.42 4.28 1.33
N TYR A 294 0.48 3.11 1.96
CA TYR A 294 0.90 1.89 1.27
C TYR A 294 -0.14 1.45 0.23
N LEU A 295 -1.43 1.49 0.57
CA LEU A 295 -2.50 1.18 -0.38
C LEU A 295 -2.62 2.23 -1.50
N GLU A 296 -2.44 3.52 -1.21
CA GLU A 296 -2.34 4.61 -2.20
C GLU A 296 -1.21 4.35 -3.21
N SER A 297 -0.07 3.77 -2.78
CA SER A 297 1.01 3.35 -3.69
C SER A 297 0.69 2.12 -4.57
N LEU A 298 -0.52 1.55 -4.45
CA LEU A 298 -1.00 0.39 -5.21
C LEU A 298 -2.32 0.68 -5.97
N GLU A 299 -2.65 1.96 -6.21
CA GLU A 299 -3.96 2.38 -6.79
C GLU A 299 -4.33 1.68 -8.12
N ASP A 300 -3.36 1.33 -8.96
CA ASP A 300 -3.59 0.57 -10.21
C ASP A 300 -4.09 -0.88 -10.00
N GLN A 301 -4.08 -1.39 -8.76
CA GLN A 301 -4.41 -2.79 -8.46
C GLN A 301 -5.88 -2.96 -8.05
N SER A 302 -6.57 -3.89 -8.71
CA SER A 302 -7.98 -4.21 -8.43
C SER A 302 -8.23 -4.54 -6.95
N GLY A 303 -9.36 -4.04 -6.43
CA GLY A 303 -9.80 -4.19 -5.04
C GLY A 303 -9.10 -3.28 -4.02
N VAL A 304 -8.08 -2.50 -4.39
CA VAL A 304 -7.38 -1.60 -3.44
C VAL A 304 -8.29 -0.49 -2.92
N VAL A 305 -9.17 0.08 -3.77
CA VAL A 305 -10.14 1.12 -3.36
C VAL A 305 -11.03 0.67 -2.20
N ASP A 306 -11.51 -0.58 -2.22
CA ASP A 306 -12.36 -1.11 -1.14
C ASP A 306 -11.57 -1.45 0.13
N LEU A 307 -10.30 -1.83 0.01
CA LEU A 307 -9.39 -1.95 1.15
C LEU A 307 -9.13 -0.58 1.80
N VAL A 308 -8.84 0.47 1.02
CA VAL A 308 -8.67 1.84 1.51
C VAL A 308 -9.93 2.32 2.23
N ARG A 309 -11.10 2.11 1.61
CA ARG A 309 -12.41 2.41 2.19
C ARG A 309 -12.65 1.70 3.52
N ASP A 310 -12.29 0.42 3.63
CA ASP A 310 -12.44 -0.31 4.89
C ASP A 310 -11.46 0.13 5.98
N VAL A 311 -10.20 0.39 5.62
CA VAL A 311 -9.18 0.92 6.54
C VAL A 311 -9.64 2.28 7.09
N TYR A 312 -10.12 3.19 6.24
CA TYR A 312 -10.73 4.44 6.69
C TYR A 312 -11.98 4.21 7.56
N ARG A 313 -12.88 3.30 7.16
CA ARG A 313 -14.11 2.98 7.92
C ARG A 313 -13.78 2.49 9.33
N ARG A 314 -12.84 1.56 9.49
CA ARG A 314 -12.38 1.07 10.80
C ARG A 314 -11.69 2.17 11.60
N ALA A 315 -10.72 2.86 11.00
CA ALA A 315 -9.96 3.91 11.68
C ALA A 315 -10.89 5.02 12.19
N CYS A 316 -11.77 5.55 11.35
CA CYS A 316 -12.67 6.66 11.68
C CYS A 316 -13.86 6.24 12.56
N ARG A 317 -14.60 5.17 12.21
CA ARG A 317 -15.84 4.82 12.93
C ARG A 317 -15.60 4.07 14.26
N ILE A 318 -14.44 3.44 14.46
CA ILE A 318 -14.16 2.61 15.65
C ILE A 318 -13.06 3.23 16.53
N HIS A 319 -11.88 3.53 15.98
CA HIS A 319 -10.69 3.81 16.80
C HIS A 319 -10.37 5.30 16.99
N HIS A 320 -10.73 6.15 16.03
CA HIS A 320 -10.43 7.59 16.00
C HIS A 320 -11.65 8.47 15.67
N PRO A 321 -12.84 8.25 16.27
CA PRO A 321 -14.06 9.00 15.94
C PRO A 321 -13.97 10.51 16.23
N ASP A 322 -13.07 10.92 17.13
CA ASP A 322 -12.83 12.32 17.50
C ASP A 322 -11.70 12.99 16.70
N LYS A 323 -11.10 12.35 15.68
CA LYS A 323 -9.93 12.89 14.97
C LYS A 323 -10.30 13.54 13.63
N PRO A 324 -10.32 14.89 13.52
CA PRO A 324 -10.86 15.54 12.33
C PRO A 324 -9.95 15.43 11.11
N SER A 325 -8.63 15.39 11.28
CA SER A 325 -7.68 15.23 10.18
C SER A 325 -7.91 13.93 9.40
N LEU A 326 -8.21 12.84 10.11
CA LEU A 326 -8.44 11.52 9.51
C LEU A 326 -9.78 11.46 8.76
N HIS A 327 -10.85 12.02 9.33
CA HIS A 327 -12.14 12.17 8.67
C HIS A 327 -12.08 13.08 7.43
N LEU A 328 -11.25 14.14 7.48
CA LEU A 328 -11.01 15.02 6.35
C LEU A 328 -10.27 14.33 5.19
N MET A 329 -9.37 13.39 5.50
CA MET A 329 -8.71 12.56 4.48
C MET A 329 -9.68 11.52 3.91
N TRP A 330 -10.47 10.84 4.75
CA TRP A 330 -11.50 9.90 4.28
C TRP A 330 -12.53 10.56 3.35
N ALA A 331 -13.08 11.72 3.74
CA ALA A 331 -14.05 12.42 2.91
C ALA A 331 -13.45 12.94 1.59
N ALA A 332 -12.15 13.27 1.58
CA ALA A 332 -11.46 13.62 0.34
C ALA A 332 -11.23 12.39 -0.55
N PHE A 333 -10.93 11.22 0.03
CA PHE A 333 -10.83 9.95 -0.69
C PHE A 333 -12.17 9.57 -1.36
N GLU A 334 -13.28 9.55 -0.62
CA GLU A 334 -14.59 9.22 -1.20
C GLU A 334 -15.01 10.25 -2.26
N GLU A 335 -14.70 11.53 -2.07
CA GLU A 335 -14.91 12.58 -3.09
C GLU A 335 -14.08 12.33 -4.37
N CYS A 336 -12.83 11.88 -4.27
CA CYS A 336 -12.03 11.45 -5.43
C CYS A 336 -12.62 10.21 -6.12
N GLN A 337 -13.29 9.33 -5.38
CA GLN A 337 -14.03 8.18 -5.91
C GLN A 337 -15.45 8.55 -6.40
N MET A 338 -15.79 9.84 -6.51
CA MET A 338 -17.12 10.38 -6.87
C MET A 338 -18.27 10.03 -5.91
N ASN A 339 -17.97 9.47 -4.73
CA ASN A 339 -18.93 9.14 -3.68
C ASN A 339 -19.29 10.38 -2.83
N PHE A 340 -19.92 11.38 -3.46
CA PHE A 340 -20.26 12.65 -2.82
C PHE A 340 -21.19 12.52 -1.61
N ASP A 341 -22.08 11.51 -1.59
CA ASP A 341 -22.98 11.23 -0.47
C ASP A 341 -22.24 10.74 0.78
N ASP A 342 -21.36 9.73 0.66
CA ASP A 342 -20.51 9.28 1.76
C ASP A 342 -19.60 10.42 2.25
N ALA A 343 -18.98 11.17 1.32
CA ALA A 343 -18.15 12.32 1.67
C ALA A 343 -18.92 13.38 2.49
N ALA A 344 -20.17 13.65 2.14
CA ALA A 344 -21.04 14.55 2.91
C ALA A 344 -21.42 13.97 4.29
N GLU A 345 -21.75 12.67 4.37
CA GLU A 345 -22.09 11.98 5.63
C GLU A 345 -20.91 11.96 6.61
N ILE A 346 -19.71 11.62 6.12
CA ILE A 346 -18.47 11.59 6.90
C ILE A 346 -18.20 12.96 7.50
N LEU A 347 -18.28 14.02 6.69
CA LEU A 347 -18.03 15.38 7.14
C LEU A 347 -19.12 15.89 8.10
N GLN A 348 -20.39 15.56 7.89
CA GLN A 348 -21.47 15.90 8.81
C GLN A 348 -21.26 15.25 10.19
N ARG A 349 -20.89 13.96 10.23
CA ARG A 349 -20.65 13.23 11.48
C ARG A 349 -19.53 13.85 12.31
N ILE A 350 -18.41 14.23 11.68
CA ILE A 350 -17.29 14.85 12.40
C ILE A 350 -17.57 16.31 12.78
N ASP A 351 -18.34 17.06 12.00
CA ASP A 351 -18.74 18.44 12.33
C ASP A 351 -19.71 18.50 13.52
N GLN A 352 -20.58 17.49 13.66
CA GLN A 352 -21.41 17.29 14.87
C GLN A 352 -20.57 16.96 16.13
N ARG A 353 -19.46 16.25 15.96
CA ARG A 353 -18.60 15.76 17.07
C ARG A 353 -17.47 16.72 17.43
N CYS A 354 -17.01 17.54 16.49
CA CYS A 354 -15.95 18.53 16.65
C CYS A 354 -16.39 19.90 16.08
N PRO A 355 -17.47 20.52 16.62
CA PRO A 355 -18.06 21.73 16.08
C PRO A 355 -17.13 22.95 16.20
N ASN A 356 -17.41 23.98 15.38
CA ASN A 356 -16.66 25.24 15.25
C ASN A 356 -15.27 25.13 14.57
N LEU A 357 -14.84 23.94 14.13
CA LEU A 357 -13.63 23.79 13.34
C LEU A 357 -13.86 24.27 11.90
N LEU A 358 -13.49 25.53 11.61
CA LEU A 358 -13.69 26.22 10.32
C LEU A 358 -13.23 25.42 9.08
N GLN A 359 -12.25 24.52 9.23
CA GLN A 359 -11.80 23.62 8.17
C GLN A 359 -12.88 22.58 7.76
N LEU A 360 -13.67 22.08 8.72
CA LEU A 360 -14.81 21.19 8.47
C LEU A 360 -15.92 21.96 7.74
N SER A 361 -16.27 23.16 8.23
CA SER A 361 -17.27 24.04 7.60
C SER A 361 -16.94 24.32 6.14
N TYR A 362 -15.69 24.71 5.86
CA TYR A 362 -15.22 24.89 4.49
C TYR A 362 -15.27 23.60 3.67
N ARG A 363 -14.92 22.44 4.23
CA ARG A 363 -14.92 21.17 3.49
C ARG A 363 -16.35 20.71 3.16
N ARG A 364 -17.31 20.79 4.10
CA ARG A 364 -18.73 20.49 3.85
C ARG A 364 -19.29 21.33 2.70
N ILE A 365 -19.12 22.65 2.76
CA ILE A 365 -19.55 23.57 1.68
C ILE A 365 -18.89 23.20 0.32
N ASN A 366 -17.59 22.86 0.31
CA ASN A 366 -16.88 22.56 -0.93
C ASN A 366 -17.30 21.22 -1.57
N VAL A 367 -17.69 20.21 -0.77
CA VAL A 367 -18.24 18.93 -1.27
C VAL A 367 -19.60 19.17 -1.92
N GLU A 368 -20.55 19.80 -1.22
CA GLU A 368 -21.88 20.10 -1.77
C GLU A 368 -21.79 20.95 -3.05
N ARG A 369 -20.83 21.88 -3.13
CA ARG A 369 -20.61 22.68 -4.35
C ARG A 369 -20.15 21.82 -5.53
N ARG A 370 -19.26 20.84 -5.32
CA ARG A 370 -18.77 19.96 -6.41
C ARG A 370 -19.80 18.90 -6.80
N ARG A 371 -20.63 18.46 -5.85
CA ARG A 371 -21.84 17.66 -6.08
C ARG A 371 -22.90 18.41 -6.91
N GLY A 372 -22.88 19.75 -6.89
CA GLY A 372 -23.90 20.59 -7.55
C GLY A 372 -25.11 20.92 -6.66
N ALA A 373 -25.08 20.59 -5.37
CA ALA A 373 -26.15 20.86 -4.41
C ALA A 373 -26.14 22.33 -3.94
N LEU A 374 -26.37 23.28 -4.86
CA LEU A 374 -26.20 24.71 -4.63
C LEU A 374 -27.07 25.26 -3.49
N ASP A 375 -28.29 24.76 -3.31
CA ASP A 375 -29.15 25.18 -2.19
C ASP A 375 -28.66 24.62 -0.85
N LYS A 376 -28.05 23.42 -0.83
CA LYS A 376 -27.36 22.91 0.36
C LYS A 376 -26.15 23.77 0.71
N CYS A 377 -25.42 24.27 -0.28
CA CYS A 377 -24.37 25.28 -0.06
C CYS A 377 -24.93 26.56 0.57
N ARG A 378 -26.07 27.08 0.07
CA ARG A 378 -26.75 28.28 0.62
C ARG A 378 -27.18 28.07 2.08
N GLU A 379 -27.76 26.93 2.42
CA GLU A 379 -28.09 26.54 3.79
C GLU A 379 -26.85 26.49 4.69
N LEU A 380 -25.81 25.76 4.28
CA LEU A 380 -24.58 25.60 5.06
C LEU A 380 -23.88 26.94 5.30
N TYR A 381 -23.76 27.81 4.29
CA TYR A 381 -23.18 29.13 4.45
C TYR A 381 -23.92 29.96 5.51
N LYS A 382 -25.27 30.05 5.41
CA LYS A 382 -26.09 30.75 6.42
C LYS A 382 -25.86 30.16 7.82
N HIS A 383 -25.96 28.83 7.94
CA HIS A 383 -25.78 28.13 9.21
C HIS A 383 -24.43 28.41 9.88
N TYR A 384 -23.31 28.43 9.14
CA TYR A 384 -22.00 28.73 9.71
C TYR A 384 -21.76 30.22 9.98
N ILE A 385 -22.38 31.13 9.22
CA ILE A 385 -22.36 32.57 9.51
C ILE A 385 -23.13 32.89 10.79
N GLU A 386 -24.20 32.13 11.09
CA GLU A 386 -25.09 32.37 12.24
C GLU A 386 -24.67 31.63 13.51
N SER A 387 -24.08 30.44 13.39
CA SER A 387 -23.58 29.67 14.54
C SER A 387 -22.25 30.18 15.10
N THR A 388 -21.42 30.86 14.29
CA THR A 388 -20.10 31.31 14.74
C THR A 388 -20.17 32.58 15.59
N LYS A 389 -19.68 32.49 16.83
CA LYS A 389 -19.58 33.64 17.76
C LYS A 389 -18.47 34.62 17.39
N ASN A 390 -17.57 34.26 16.47
CA ASN A 390 -16.44 35.09 16.09
C ASN A 390 -16.78 35.93 14.84
N LYS A 391 -16.99 37.25 15.04
CA LYS A 391 -17.32 38.20 13.98
C LYS A 391 -16.35 38.19 12.79
N GLY A 392 -15.05 38.01 13.04
CA GLY A 392 -14.04 37.91 11.98
C GLY A 392 -14.17 36.65 11.13
N ILE A 393 -14.60 35.54 11.73
CA ILE A 393 -14.90 34.29 11.00
C ILE A 393 -16.22 34.43 10.24
N ALA A 394 -17.27 35.02 10.84
CA ALA A 394 -18.53 35.33 10.16
C ALA A 394 -18.30 36.20 8.91
N GLY A 395 -17.54 37.29 9.02
CA GLY A 395 -17.14 38.13 7.89
C GLY A 395 -16.38 37.37 6.81
N SER A 396 -15.43 36.50 7.19
CA SER A 396 -14.70 35.66 6.24
C SER A 396 -15.57 34.58 5.55
N LEU A 397 -16.63 34.12 6.20
CA LEU A 397 -17.62 33.21 5.62
C LEU A 397 -18.58 33.97 4.68
N ALA A 398 -19.06 35.14 5.06
CA ALA A 398 -19.91 36.00 4.23
C ALA A 398 -19.21 36.43 2.93
N ILE A 399 -17.93 36.82 3.01
CA ILE A 399 -17.07 37.12 1.84
C ILE A 399 -17.00 35.92 0.89
N LYS A 400 -16.92 34.68 1.42
CA LYS A 400 -16.93 33.47 0.60
C LYS A 400 -18.32 33.16 0.03
N TYR A 401 -19.38 33.39 0.81
CA TYR A 401 -20.76 33.16 0.39
C TYR A 401 -21.16 34.10 -0.76
N ALA A 402 -20.86 35.39 -0.66
CA ALA A 402 -21.13 36.37 -1.71
C ALA A 402 -20.35 36.10 -3.00
N ARG A 403 -19.07 35.67 -2.90
CA ARG A 403 -18.29 35.19 -4.05
C ARG A 403 -18.92 33.94 -4.69
N PHE A 404 -19.45 33.02 -3.89
CA PHE A 404 -20.16 31.83 -4.38
C PHE A 404 -21.48 32.19 -5.07
N LEU A 405 -22.29 33.09 -4.50
CA LEU A 405 -23.54 33.55 -5.12
C LEU A 405 -23.27 34.22 -6.48
N ASN A 406 -22.37 35.21 -6.53
CA ASN A 406 -22.00 35.91 -7.77
C ASN A 406 -21.38 34.98 -8.82
N LYS A 407 -20.38 34.15 -8.47
CA LYS A 407 -19.59 33.39 -9.46
C LYS A 407 -20.06 31.97 -9.75
N ILE A 408 -20.94 31.39 -8.92
CA ILE A 408 -21.43 30.01 -9.11
C ILE A 408 -22.97 29.97 -9.25
N CYS A 409 -23.71 30.86 -8.56
CA CYS A 409 -25.16 30.97 -8.73
C CYS A 409 -25.57 32.06 -9.73
N HIS A 410 -24.62 32.84 -10.25
CA HIS A 410 -24.85 34.03 -11.09
C HIS A 410 -25.77 35.09 -10.46
N ASP A 411 -25.78 35.13 -9.13
CA ASP A 411 -26.68 35.92 -8.28
C ASP A 411 -25.85 36.97 -7.53
N LEU A 412 -25.71 38.15 -8.15
CA LEU A 412 -24.89 39.24 -7.61
C LEU A 412 -25.62 39.97 -6.48
N ASP A 413 -26.92 40.21 -6.62
CA ASP A 413 -27.70 41.03 -5.68
C ASP A 413 -27.97 40.28 -4.36
N ALA A 414 -28.21 38.96 -4.36
CA ALA A 414 -28.20 38.19 -3.11
C ALA A 414 -26.78 38.12 -2.50
N GLY A 415 -25.74 38.19 -3.33
CA GLY A 415 -24.35 38.33 -2.89
C GLY A 415 -24.10 39.62 -2.12
N LEU A 416 -24.61 40.75 -2.62
CA LEU A 416 -24.57 42.04 -1.92
C LEU A 416 -25.42 42.03 -0.65
N ALA A 417 -26.65 41.50 -0.70
CA ALA A 417 -27.53 41.41 0.47
C ALA A 417 -26.91 40.59 1.62
N ALA A 418 -26.21 39.49 1.31
CA ALA A 418 -25.51 38.68 2.30
C ALA A 418 -24.33 39.42 2.97
N LEU A 419 -23.63 40.30 2.23
CA LEU A 419 -22.58 41.15 2.79
C LEU A 419 -23.18 42.29 3.63
N GLN A 420 -24.27 42.92 3.17
CA GLN A 420 -24.97 43.96 3.91
C GLN A 420 -25.47 43.43 5.26
N GLN A 421 -26.18 42.29 5.29
CA GLN A 421 -26.63 41.64 6.53
C GLN A 421 -25.47 41.33 7.50
N THR A 422 -24.28 41.06 6.96
CA THR A 422 -23.08 40.83 7.77
C THR A 422 -22.49 42.14 8.30
N LEU A 423 -22.49 43.21 7.50
CA LEU A 423 -22.04 44.55 7.90
C LEU A 423 -22.99 45.20 8.92
N GLU A 424 -24.29 44.89 8.88
CA GLU A 424 -25.27 45.30 9.91
C GLU A 424 -24.97 44.64 11.28
N ARG A 425 -24.51 43.37 11.28
CA ARG A 425 -24.11 42.63 12.49
C ARG A 425 -22.69 42.98 12.98
N ASP A 426 -21.81 43.41 12.07
CA ASP A 426 -20.42 43.82 12.35
C ASP A 426 -20.02 45.10 11.58
N PRO A 427 -20.49 46.29 11.99
CA PRO A 427 -20.27 47.51 11.22
C PRO A 427 -18.80 47.88 11.04
N ALA A 428 -17.91 47.51 11.97
CA ALA A 428 -16.47 47.78 11.87
C ALA A 428 -15.73 46.93 10.80
N ASN A 429 -16.42 46.04 10.09
CA ASN A 429 -15.77 45.06 9.22
C ASN A 429 -15.35 45.63 7.84
N THR A 430 -14.21 46.32 7.82
CA THR A 430 -13.52 46.80 6.61
C THR A 430 -13.46 45.77 5.48
N ARG A 431 -13.23 44.49 5.80
CA ARG A 431 -13.07 43.44 4.78
C ARG A 431 -14.39 43.09 4.08
N VAL A 432 -15.51 43.14 4.79
CA VAL A 432 -16.84 42.93 4.21
C VAL A 432 -17.22 44.10 3.31
N ALA A 433 -17.01 45.34 3.76
CA ALA A 433 -17.36 46.53 2.99
C ALA A 433 -16.50 46.74 1.74
N LEU A 434 -15.19 46.48 1.81
CA LEU A 434 -14.35 46.43 0.60
C LEU A 434 -14.85 45.35 -0.38
N GLN A 435 -15.26 44.19 0.13
CA GLN A 435 -15.80 43.13 -0.72
C GLN A 435 -17.15 43.52 -1.39
N MET A 436 -17.97 44.37 -0.77
CA MET A 436 -19.20 44.89 -1.39
C MET A 436 -18.87 45.78 -2.58
N ILE A 437 -17.93 46.73 -2.40
CA ILE A 437 -17.44 47.62 -3.47
C ILE A 437 -16.87 46.77 -4.61
N ASP A 438 -16.00 45.80 -4.30
CA ASP A 438 -15.44 44.85 -5.26
C ASP A 438 -16.53 44.07 -6.03
N LEU A 439 -17.72 43.83 -5.46
CA LEU A 439 -18.85 43.17 -6.14
C LEU A 439 -19.60 44.15 -7.06
N CYS A 440 -19.87 45.37 -6.62
CA CYS A 440 -20.54 46.41 -7.42
C CYS A 440 -19.73 46.74 -8.68
N LEU A 441 -18.40 46.83 -8.55
CA LEU A 441 -17.46 47.03 -9.66
C LEU A 441 -17.41 45.86 -10.67
N GLN A 442 -18.08 44.73 -10.40
CA GLN A 442 -18.23 43.61 -11.34
C GLN A 442 -19.58 43.61 -12.09
N ARG A 443 -20.46 44.61 -11.87
CA ARG A 443 -21.63 44.82 -12.74
C ARG A 443 -21.16 45.25 -14.15
N PRO A 444 -21.81 44.83 -15.25
CA PRO A 444 -21.43 45.22 -16.62
C PRO A 444 -21.48 46.73 -16.91
N LYS A 445 -22.23 47.48 -16.09
CA LYS A 445 -22.21 48.94 -16.02
C LYS A 445 -21.95 49.31 -14.55
N VAL A 446 -20.98 50.18 -14.31
CA VAL A 446 -20.71 50.74 -12.98
C VAL A 446 -21.86 51.65 -12.57
N ASP A 447 -22.33 51.49 -11.33
CA ASP A 447 -23.26 52.41 -10.69
C ASP A 447 -22.48 53.30 -9.71
N GLU A 448 -22.32 54.57 -10.06
CA GLU A 448 -21.62 55.57 -9.24
C GLU A 448 -22.31 55.76 -7.88
N GLN A 449 -23.64 55.76 -7.85
CA GLN A 449 -24.41 56.02 -6.65
C GLN A 449 -24.34 54.83 -5.68
N GLU A 450 -24.50 53.60 -6.16
CA GLU A 450 -24.39 52.38 -5.32
C GLU A 450 -23.02 52.33 -4.60
N VAL A 451 -21.93 52.54 -5.34
CA VAL A 451 -20.57 52.50 -4.80
C VAL A 451 -20.32 53.66 -3.82
N VAL A 452 -20.70 54.88 -4.17
CA VAL A 452 -20.55 56.06 -3.30
C VAL A 452 -21.37 55.92 -2.01
N GLU A 453 -22.61 55.42 -2.10
CA GLU A 453 -23.43 55.19 -0.92
C GLU A 453 -22.82 54.14 0.02
N ILE A 454 -22.23 53.06 -0.49
CA ILE A 454 -21.54 52.06 0.34
C ILE A 454 -20.33 52.68 1.06
N MET A 455 -19.53 53.49 0.36
CA MET A 455 -18.37 54.19 0.96
C MET A 455 -18.80 55.21 2.02
N ASP A 456 -19.84 56.01 1.75
CA ASP A 456 -20.31 57.03 2.69
C ASP A 456 -21.01 56.43 3.90
N LYS A 457 -21.84 55.38 3.72
CA LYS A 457 -22.43 54.60 4.84
C LYS A 457 -21.33 53.97 5.70
N PHE A 458 -20.21 53.54 5.10
CA PHE A 458 -19.06 53.04 5.87
C PHE A 458 -18.36 54.16 6.66
N MET A 459 -18.12 55.31 6.02
CA MET A 459 -17.42 56.44 6.64
C MET A 459 -18.26 57.22 7.66
N ALA A 460 -19.59 57.16 7.61
CA ALA A 460 -20.49 57.91 8.49
C ALA A 460 -20.60 57.39 9.93
N ARG A 461 -20.10 56.17 10.21
CA ARG A 461 -20.15 55.58 11.55
C ARG A 461 -19.35 56.36 12.59
N ALA A 462 -19.79 56.32 13.84
CA ALA A 462 -19.11 56.92 14.98
C ALA A 462 -17.75 56.24 15.27
N ASP A 463 -17.76 54.89 15.35
CA ASP A 463 -16.62 54.10 15.85
C ASP A 463 -15.59 53.72 14.76
N ILE A 464 -15.37 54.59 13.76
CA ILE A 464 -14.40 54.34 12.68
C ILE A 464 -13.00 54.85 13.06
N GLU A 465 -12.00 53.95 13.07
CA GLU A 465 -10.60 54.34 13.28
C GLU A 465 -10.16 55.36 12.20
N PRO A 466 -9.40 56.41 12.55
CA PRO A 466 -9.04 57.48 11.60
C PRO A 466 -8.35 56.97 10.33
N ASP A 467 -7.45 55.99 10.45
CA ASP A 467 -6.73 55.40 9.32
C ASP A 467 -7.66 54.61 8.38
N GLN A 468 -8.71 53.97 8.90
CA GLN A 468 -9.75 53.35 8.07
C GLN A 468 -10.58 54.40 7.33
N LYS A 469 -10.88 55.53 7.98
CA LYS A 469 -11.62 56.63 7.35
C LYS A 469 -10.81 57.28 6.22
N VAL A 470 -9.48 57.41 6.39
CA VAL A 470 -8.57 57.85 5.33
C VAL A 470 -8.57 56.84 4.17
N LEU A 471 -8.46 55.54 4.43
CA LEU A 471 -8.47 54.50 3.38
C LEU A 471 -9.73 54.54 2.50
N PHE A 472 -10.92 54.66 3.10
CA PHE A 472 -12.17 54.77 2.33
C PHE A 472 -12.32 56.12 1.62
N ALA A 473 -11.85 57.22 2.22
CA ALA A 473 -11.88 58.54 1.58
C ALA A 473 -10.94 58.60 0.37
N GLN A 474 -9.77 57.96 0.45
CA GLN A 474 -8.83 57.81 -0.67
C GLN A 474 -9.47 56.95 -1.78
N ARG A 475 -10.01 55.77 -1.44
CA ARG A 475 -10.73 54.92 -2.40
C ARG A 475 -11.91 55.61 -3.08
N LYS A 476 -12.58 56.54 -2.39
CA LYS A 476 -13.66 57.36 -2.97
C LYS A 476 -13.14 58.39 -3.98
N VAL A 477 -11.99 59.01 -3.72
CA VAL A 477 -11.34 59.91 -4.68
C VAL A 477 -10.88 59.12 -5.90
N GLU A 478 -10.14 58.03 -5.72
CA GLU A 478 -9.69 57.13 -6.79
C GLU A 478 -10.88 56.68 -7.69
N PHE A 479 -11.97 56.21 -7.07
CA PHE A 479 -13.18 55.80 -7.80
C PHE A 479 -13.85 56.95 -8.58
N LEU A 480 -13.89 58.17 -8.03
CA LEU A 480 -14.50 59.33 -8.69
C LEU A 480 -13.58 60.00 -9.73
N GLU A 481 -12.28 59.72 -9.72
CA GLU A 481 -11.34 60.09 -10.79
C GLU A 481 -11.47 59.15 -11.99
N ASP A 482 -11.66 57.84 -11.75
CA ASP A 482 -11.85 56.84 -12.82
C ASP A 482 -13.28 56.80 -13.41
N PHE A 483 -14.33 56.96 -12.57
CA PHE A 483 -15.73 56.66 -12.95
C PHE A 483 -16.74 57.78 -12.64
N GLY A 484 -16.32 58.90 -12.04
CA GLY A 484 -17.25 59.93 -11.54
C GLY A 484 -17.92 60.75 -12.65
N SER A 485 -19.24 60.94 -12.58
CA SER A 485 -19.99 61.70 -13.58
C SER A 485 -19.83 63.22 -13.45
N THR A 486 -19.36 63.74 -12.30
CA THR A 486 -19.18 65.19 -12.09
C THR A 486 -17.90 65.55 -11.35
N ALA A 487 -17.19 66.57 -11.86
CA ALA A 487 -16.03 67.17 -11.19
C ALA A 487 -16.37 67.78 -9.81
N ARG A 488 -17.65 68.09 -9.55
CA ARG A 488 -18.11 68.56 -8.24
C ARG A 488 -18.08 67.45 -7.19
N GLY A 489 -18.58 66.25 -7.52
CA GLY A 489 -18.52 65.09 -6.63
C GLY A 489 -17.07 64.75 -6.25
N LEU A 490 -16.17 64.82 -7.23
CA LEU A 490 -14.72 64.66 -7.02
C LEU A 490 -14.15 65.73 -6.08
N GLN A 491 -14.39 67.03 -6.31
CA GLN A 491 -13.89 68.09 -5.43
C GLN A 491 -14.41 67.98 -4.00
N ASP A 492 -15.68 67.59 -3.82
CA ASP A 492 -16.28 67.40 -2.50
C ASP A 492 -15.69 66.15 -1.80
N ALA A 493 -15.36 65.07 -2.53
CA ALA A 493 -14.63 63.91 -2.01
C ALA A 493 -13.17 64.22 -1.64
N GLN A 494 -12.43 64.96 -2.48
CA GLN A 494 -11.07 65.41 -2.20
C GLN A 494 -11.02 66.29 -0.94
N ARG A 495 -12.02 67.16 -0.73
CA ARG A 495 -12.17 67.96 0.51
C ARG A 495 -12.43 67.08 1.74
N ALA A 496 -13.24 66.02 1.60
CA ALA A 496 -13.48 65.05 2.68
C ALA A 496 -12.21 64.25 3.05
N LEU A 497 -11.41 63.86 2.05
CA LEU A 497 -10.12 63.20 2.25
C LEU A 497 -9.13 64.09 3.02
N GLN A 498 -9.02 65.37 2.66
CA GLN A 498 -8.18 66.33 3.40
C GLN A 498 -8.61 66.45 4.88
N GLN A 499 -9.92 66.50 5.16
CA GLN A 499 -10.43 66.53 6.53
C GLN A 499 -10.16 65.23 7.30
N ALA A 500 -10.23 64.06 6.65
CA ALA A 500 -9.88 62.78 7.26
C ALA A 500 -8.38 62.70 7.59
N LEU A 501 -7.51 63.11 6.66
CA LEU A 501 -6.05 63.13 6.84
C LEU A 501 -5.60 64.04 8.00
N THR A 502 -6.21 65.21 8.14
CA THR A 502 -5.92 66.11 9.28
C THR A 502 -6.34 65.48 10.60
N LYS A 503 -7.54 64.89 10.69
CA LYS A 503 -8.02 64.21 11.90
C LYS A 503 -7.18 62.98 12.27
N ALA A 504 -6.70 62.21 11.29
CA ALA A 504 -5.77 61.11 11.52
C ALA A 504 -4.41 61.60 12.06
N LYS A 505 -3.84 62.66 11.49
CA LYS A 505 -2.61 63.30 11.99
C LYS A 505 -2.76 63.89 13.39
N GLU A 506 -3.94 64.40 13.75
CA GLU A 506 -4.26 64.85 15.11
C GLU A 506 -4.40 63.69 16.11
N ALA A 507 -4.99 62.57 15.69
CA ALA A 507 -5.07 61.36 16.52
C ALA A 507 -3.70 60.72 16.77
N GLN A 508 -2.84 60.66 15.74
CA GLN A 508 -1.46 60.20 15.84
C GLN A 508 -0.55 61.10 16.70
N LYS A 509 -0.95 62.35 16.96
CA LYS A 509 -0.30 63.27 17.92
C LYS A 509 -0.84 63.20 19.35
N LYS A 510 -1.82 62.32 19.61
CA LYS A 510 -2.50 62.14 20.90
C LYS A 510 -2.41 60.70 21.45
N ARG A 511 -1.77 59.78 20.70
CA ARG A 511 -1.26 58.50 21.19
C ARG A 511 0.22 58.66 21.52
#